data_AF-A0AA38IY97-F1
#
_entry.id   AF-A0AA38IY97-F1
#
_cell.length_a   1.000
_cell.length_b   1.000
_cell.length_c   1.000
_cell.angle_alpha   90.00
_cell.angle_beta   90.00
_cell.angle_gamma   90.00
#
_symmetry.space_group_name_H-M   'P 1'
#
loop_
_entity.id
_entity.type
_entity.pdbx_description
1 polymer ?
#
loop_
_entity_poly.entity_id
_entity_poly.type
_entity_poly.pdbx_seq_one_letter_code
_entity_poly.pdbx_strand_id
1 'polypeptide(L)'
;MALMLFTFFLIFRRIVNGRNTIMNKRFSDKSLSDIGDSIVSSVPQNTRKSHSSVWSQFENFCSERNYILQASTTPEEISNILMDYAYNMKKVDGSDYKESCVKTMWNVTAKLVQEKFFNEYQISINPFNDLCFKKARNARDSKRRELQAQADKRKVSSVALTEEELMKIKNLYLEENPDGLQKKFFFLASYELAWRGGEATNCLIMRQTTMEKEQDVLSTIRFLVKQHREVIIVWKIASG
;
A
#
# COMPACT_ATOMS: atom_id res chain seq x y z
N MET A 1 -40.54 -44.69 37.22
CA MET A 1 -40.94 -43.27 37.05
C MET A 1 -39.88 -42.27 37.50
N ALA A 2 -39.06 -42.54 38.53
CA ALA A 2 -38.02 -41.61 39.00
C ALA A 2 -36.83 -41.40 38.02
N LEU A 3 -36.54 -42.36 37.12
CA LEU A 3 -35.40 -42.26 36.19
C LEU A 3 -35.64 -41.29 35.01
N MET A 4 -36.89 -41.04 34.61
CA MET A 4 -37.20 -40.11 33.51
C MET A 4 -37.19 -38.63 33.94
N LEU A 5 -37.46 -38.34 35.22
CA LEU A 5 -37.46 -36.98 35.75
C LEU A 5 -36.03 -36.42 35.90
N PHE A 6 -35.05 -37.29 36.17
CA PHE A 6 -33.65 -36.88 36.36
C PHE A 6 -32.95 -36.51 35.05
N THR A 7 -33.26 -37.21 33.95
CA THR A 7 -32.75 -36.88 32.61
C THR A 7 -33.36 -35.60 32.05
N PHE A 8 -34.64 -35.34 32.33
CA PHE A 8 -35.28 -34.08 31.90
C PHE A 8 -34.69 -32.86 32.62
N PHE A 9 -34.36 -32.99 33.92
CA PHE A 9 -33.75 -31.91 34.70
C PHE A 9 -32.31 -31.58 34.27
N LEU A 10 -31.53 -32.59 33.87
CA LEU A 10 -30.16 -32.40 33.37
C LEU A 10 -30.12 -31.78 31.97
N ILE A 11 -31.07 -32.11 31.10
CA ILE A 11 -31.18 -31.50 29.76
C ILE A 11 -31.62 -30.03 29.88
N PHE A 12 -32.57 -29.72 30.76
CA PHE A 12 -33.01 -28.33 30.95
C PHE A 12 -31.92 -27.44 31.57
N ARG A 13 -31.15 -27.94 32.54
CA ARG A 13 -30.05 -27.19 33.16
C ARG A 13 -28.89 -26.93 32.18
N ARG A 14 -28.69 -27.81 31.19
CA ARG A 14 -27.68 -27.62 30.13
C ARG A 14 -28.12 -26.61 29.07
N ILE A 15 -29.43 -26.48 28.82
CA ILE A 15 -29.99 -25.50 27.88
C ILE A 15 -30.02 -24.09 28.49
N VAL A 16 -30.26 -23.96 29.80
CA VAL A 16 -30.30 -22.64 30.48
C VAL A 16 -28.91 -22.04 30.68
N ASN A 17 -27.86 -22.85 30.88
CA ASN A 17 -26.48 -22.35 31.03
C ASN A 17 -25.73 -22.12 29.71
N GLY A 18 -26.34 -22.42 28.56
CA GLY A 18 -25.71 -22.32 27.24
C GLY A 18 -26.05 -21.05 26.44
N ARG A 19 -26.85 -20.14 26.99
CA ARG A 19 -27.10 -18.84 26.38
C ARG A 19 -26.25 -17.78 27.08
N ASN A 20 -24.95 -17.83 26.85
CA ASN A 20 -24.18 -16.60 26.85
C ASN A 20 -24.76 -15.74 25.73
N THR A 21 -25.67 -14.84 26.11
CA THR A 21 -26.08 -13.72 25.29
C THR A 21 -24.80 -12.99 24.92
N ILE A 22 -24.30 -13.24 23.71
CA ILE A 22 -23.31 -12.36 23.08
C ILE A 22 -24.05 -11.04 22.93
N MET A 23 -23.96 -10.19 23.95
CA MET A 23 -24.36 -8.81 23.88
C MET A 23 -23.49 -8.23 22.77
N ASN A 24 -24.06 -8.10 21.57
CA ASN A 24 -23.42 -7.39 20.46
C ASN A 24 -23.25 -5.94 20.92
N LYS A 25 -22.15 -5.67 21.61
CA LYS A 25 -21.73 -4.32 21.96
C LYS A 25 -21.45 -3.59 20.65
N ARG A 26 -22.11 -2.44 20.48
CA ARG A 26 -21.91 -1.54 19.33
C ARG A 26 -20.46 -1.06 19.20
N PHE A 27 -19.73 -0.99 20.32
CA PHE A 27 -18.35 -0.49 20.39
C PHE A 27 -17.44 -1.54 21.03
N SER A 28 -16.26 -1.73 20.45
CA SER A 28 -15.27 -2.68 20.97
C SER A 28 -14.60 -2.15 22.23
N ASP A 29 -14.35 -3.02 23.21
CA ASP A 29 -13.61 -2.68 24.44
C ASP A 29 -12.09 -2.87 24.27
N LYS A 30 -11.53 -2.63 23.08
CA LYS A 30 -10.08 -2.76 22.85
C LYS A 30 -9.33 -1.76 23.73
N SER A 31 -8.27 -2.21 24.40
CA SER A 31 -7.43 -1.32 25.19
C SER A 31 -6.63 -0.37 24.29
N LEU A 32 -6.15 0.75 24.84
CA LEU A 32 -5.27 1.67 24.12
C LEU A 32 -3.97 0.98 23.65
N SER A 33 -3.48 -0.01 24.41
CA SER A 33 -2.33 -0.82 24.02
C SER A 33 -2.64 -1.67 22.79
N ASP A 34 -3.77 -2.38 22.79
CA ASP A 34 -4.19 -3.23 21.65
C ASP A 34 -4.39 -2.40 20.38
N ILE A 35 -4.89 -1.17 20.54
CA ILE A 35 -5.02 -0.21 19.44
C ILE A 35 -3.64 0.21 18.93
N GLY A 36 -2.69 0.52 19.82
CA GLY A 36 -1.31 0.84 19.46
C GLY A 36 -0.63 -0.29 18.69
N ASP A 37 -0.72 -1.53 19.19
CA ASP A 37 -0.14 -2.71 18.55
C ASP A 37 -0.77 -2.99 17.18
N SER A 38 -2.10 -2.79 17.07
CA SER A 38 -2.82 -2.89 15.80
C SER A 38 -2.34 -1.83 14.79
N ILE A 39 -2.07 -0.60 15.23
CA ILE A 39 -1.56 0.47 14.36
C ILE A 39 -0.18 0.08 13.81
N VAL A 40 0.75 -0.34 14.67
CA VAL A 40 2.13 -0.68 14.25
C VAL A 40 2.14 -1.89 13.33
N SER A 41 1.38 -2.94 13.67
CA SER A 41 1.31 -4.17 12.87
C SER A 41 0.63 -3.97 11.52
N SER A 42 -0.27 -2.99 11.39
CA SER A 42 -0.94 -2.66 10.13
C SER A 42 -0.05 -1.98 9.09
N VAL A 43 1.12 -1.45 9.49
CA VAL A 43 1.99 -0.72 8.56
C VAL A 43 2.66 -1.69 7.57
N PRO A 44 2.39 -1.55 6.24
CA PRO A 44 2.97 -2.43 5.24
C PRO A 44 4.51 -2.40 5.29
N GLN A 45 5.15 -3.55 5.10
CA GLN A 45 6.61 -3.66 5.15
C GLN A 45 7.29 -2.75 4.11
N ASN A 46 6.69 -2.59 2.93
CA ASN A 46 7.19 -1.69 1.89
C ASN A 46 7.20 -0.22 2.35
N THR A 47 6.19 0.19 3.11
CA THR A 47 6.14 1.55 3.69
C THR A 47 7.25 1.75 4.71
N ARG A 48 7.48 0.77 5.59
CA ARG A 48 8.59 0.80 6.57
C ARG A 48 9.96 0.93 5.88
N LYS A 49 10.20 0.12 4.85
CA LYS A 49 11.44 0.18 4.05
C LYS A 49 11.61 1.54 3.36
N SER A 50 10.54 2.06 2.76
CA SER A 50 10.54 3.38 2.11
C SER A 50 10.86 4.50 3.10
N HIS A 51 10.21 4.51 4.27
CA HIS A 51 10.47 5.50 5.32
C HIS A 51 11.93 5.45 5.79
N SER A 52 12.47 4.26 6.06
CA SER A 52 13.87 4.09 6.48
C SER A 52 14.85 4.59 5.41
N SER A 53 14.58 4.30 4.14
CA SER A 53 15.40 4.79 3.02
C SER A 53 15.38 6.32 2.89
N VAL A 54 14.20 6.94 3.01
CA VAL A 54 14.06 8.41 2.98
C VAL A 54 14.75 9.05 4.18
N TRP A 55 14.61 8.46 5.37
CA TRP A 55 15.25 8.95 6.58
C TRP A 55 16.78 8.93 6.46
N SER A 56 17.35 7.82 6.01
CA SER A 56 18.79 7.68 5.83
C SER A 56 19.36 8.73 4.86
N GLN A 57 18.62 9.04 3.78
CA GLN A 57 19.01 10.11 2.85
C GLN A 57 18.97 11.49 3.50
N PHE A 58 17.98 11.75 4.36
CA PHE A 58 17.90 12.99 5.10
C PHE A 58 19.01 13.12 6.15
N GLU A 59 19.36 12.04 6.85
CA GLU A 59 20.50 12.01 7.79
C GLU A 59 21.83 12.29 7.09
N ASN A 60 22.04 11.70 5.91
CA ASN A 60 23.22 12.00 5.08
C ASN A 60 23.25 13.47 4.68
N PHE A 61 22.12 14.02 4.22
CA PHE A 61 22.00 15.43 3.89
C PHE A 61 22.32 16.34 5.08
N CYS A 62 21.77 16.03 6.26
CA CYS A 62 22.08 16.77 7.48
C CYS A 62 23.56 16.68 7.85
N SER A 63 24.18 15.51 7.69
CA SER A 63 25.60 15.30 7.96
C SER A 63 26.49 16.13 7.03
N GLU A 64 26.21 16.14 5.72
CA GLU A 64 26.93 16.96 4.74
C GLU A 64 26.80 18.46 4.99
N ARG A 65 25.65 18.90 5.51
CA ARG A 65 25.35 20.30 5.83
C ARG A 65 25.72 20.70 7.25
N ASN A 66 26.22 19.76 8.07
CA ASN A 66 26.49 19.94 9.50
C ASN A 66 25.24 20.39 10.30
N TYR A 67 24.06 19.90 9.91
CA TYR A 67 22.83 20.11 10.67
C TYR A 67 22.69 19.10 11.79
N ILE A 68 22.39 19.59 12.99
CA ILE A 68 22.19 18.78 14.20
C ILE A 68 20.74 18.95 14.66
N LEU A 69 20.00 17.84 14.67
CA LEU A 69 18.64 17.77 15.19
C LEU A 69 18.70 17.30 16.64
N GLN A 70 18.48 18.22 17.58
CA GLN A 70 18.54 17.97 19.01
C GLN A 70 17.41 18.72 19.72
N ALA A 71 17.23 18.47 21.02
CA ALA A 71 16.15 19.07 21.82
C ALA A 71 16.16 20.62 21.80
N SER A 72 17.34 21.23 21.64
CA SER A 72 17.48 22.69 21.58
C SER A 72 17.21 23.29 20.20
N THR A 73 17.01 22.48 19.16
CA THR A 73 16.74 22.96 17.81
C THR A 73 15.33 23.56 17.77
N THR A 74 15.26 24.84 17.46
CA THR A 74 13.99 25.60 17.41
C THR A 74 13.14 25.20 16.20
N PRO A 75 11.80 25.37 16.26
CA PRO A 75 10.94 25.14 15.09
C PRO A 75 11.37 25.92 13.84
N GLU A 76 11.91 27.12 14.01
CA GLU A 76 12.45 27.96 12.94
C GLU A 76 13.71 27.33 12.29
N GLU A 77 14.62 26.78 13.09
CA GLU A 77 15.79 26.05 12.57
C GLU A 77 15.37 24.78 11.84
N ILE A 78 14.43 24.01 12.40
CA ILE A 78 13.88 22.83 11.72
C ILE A 78 13.22 23.22 10.39
N SER A 79 12.48 24.34 10.38
CA SER A 79 11.89 24.90 9.16
C SER A 79 12.96 25.26 8.13
N ASN A 80 14.07 25.88 8.54
CA ASN A 80 15.18 26.20 7.65
C ASN A 80 15.86 24.94 7.08
N ILE A 81 16.06 23.91 7.91
CA ILE A 81 16.63 22.61 7.45
C ILE A 81 15.69 21.95 6.44
N LEU A 82 14.39 21.88 6.74
CA LEU A 82 13.40 21.32 5.81
C LEU A 82 13.24 22.16 4.54
N MET A 83 13.46 23.47 4.61
CA MET A 83 13.48 24.37 3.46
C MET A 83 14.71 24.09 2.58
N ASP A 84 15.89 23.97 3.17
CA ASP A 84 17.13 23.64 2.45
C ASP A 84 17.02 22.26 1.79
N TYR A 85 16.56 21.27 2.54
CA TYR A 85 16.33 19.92 2.03
C TYR A 85 15.31 19.92 0.87
N ALA A 86 14.21 20.67 0.99
CA ALA A 86 13.21 20.76 -0.07
C ALA A 86 13.78 21.22 -1.42
N TYR A 87 14.72 22.16 -1.39
CA TYR A 87 15.25 22.79 -2.58
C TYR A 87 16.50 22.08 -3.12
N ASN A 88 17.32 21.53 -2.22
CA ASN A 88 18.65 21.00 -2.53
C ASN A 88 18.79 19.48 -2.48
N MET A 89 17.72 18.72 -2.17
CA MET A 89 17.79 17.26 -2.24
C MET A 89 18.12 16.77 -3.67
N LYS A 90 19.08 15.85 -3.77
CA LYS A 90 19.54 15.26 -5.03
C LYS A 90 19.68 13.75 -4.88
N LYS A 91 19.72 13.05 -6.01
CA LYS A 91 20.10 11.64 -6.04
C LYS A 91 21.59 11.48 -5.74
N VAL A 92 21.99 10.23 -5.48
CA VAL A 92 23.40 9.84 -5.30
C VAL A 92 24.27 10.21 -6.50
N ASP A 93 23.71 10.19 -7.71
CA ASP A 93 24.40 10.60 -8.94
C ASP A 93 24.46 12.14 -9.14
N GLY A 94 23.98 12.92 -8.17
CA GLY A 94 23.89 14.38 -8.23
C GLY A 94 22.76 14.94 -9.09
N SER A 95 22.01 14.07 -9.78
CA SER A 95 20.90 14.47 -10.64
C SER A 95 19.64 14.83 -9.83
N ASP A 96 18.81 15.69 -10.42
CA ASP A 96 17.55 16.08 -9.81
C ASP A 96 16.51 14.95 -9.88
N TYR A 97 15.73 14.85 -8.80
CA TYR A 97 14.55 14.01 -8.72
C TYR A 97 13.43 14.49 -9.63
N LYS A 98 12.43 13.62 -9.87
CA LYS A 98 11.15 14.04 -10.46
C LYS A 98 10.36 14.88 -9.45
N GLU A 99 9.49 15.78 -9.92
CA GLU A 99 8.71 16.66 -9.02
C GLU A 99 7.89 15.87 -7.99
N SER A 100 7.33 14.73 -8.41
CA SER A 100 6.52 13.87 -7.56
C SER A 100 7.35 13.23 -6.43
N CYS A 101 8.61 12.91 -6.71
CA CYS A 101 9.53 12.34 -5.73
C CYS A 101 9.89 13.39 -4.67
N VAL A 102 10.17 14.63 -5.08
CA VAL A 102 10.44 15.75 -4.15
C VAL A 102 9.29 15.92 -3.17
N LYS A 103 8.03 15.92 -3.65
CA LYS A 103 6.86 16.02 -2.77
C LYS A 103 6.80 14.87 -1.76
N THR A 104 6.94 13.63 -2.24
CA THR A 104 6.82 12.43 -1.41
C THR A 104 7.94 12.39 -0.36
N MET A 105 9.19 12.59 -0.77
CA MET A 105 10.34 12.56 0.13
C MET A 105 10.24 13.67 1.19
N TRP A 106 9.88 14.88 0.79
CA TRP A 106 9.70 15.98 1.75
C TRP A 106 8.58 15.68 2.76
N ASN A 107 7.42 15.19 2.31
CA ASN A 107 6.31 14.86 3.21
C ASN A 107 6.66 13.73 4.18
N VAL A 108 7.33 12.68 3.72
CA VAL A 108 7.79 11.58 4.58
C VAL A 108 8.80 12.10 5.59
N THR A 109 9.78 12.89 5.15
CA THR A 109 10.80 13.49 6.02
C THR A 109 10.18 14.39 7.08
N ALA A 110 9.29 15.30 6.67
CA ALA A 110 8.59 16.20 7.59
C ALA A 110 7.78 15.43 8.66
N LYS A 111 7.12 14.35 8.27
CA LYS A 111 6.41 13.46 9.20
C LYS A 111 7.38 12.77 10.18
N LEU A 112 8.50 12.24 9.69
CA LEU A 112 9.50 11.57 10.52
C LEU A 112 10.21 12.54 11.48
N VAL A 113 10.48 13.77 11.04
CA VAL A 113 11.00 14.84 11.93
C VAL A 113 10.00 15.17 13.03
N GLN A 114 8.71 15.32 12.67
CA GLN A 114 7.65 15.52 13.66
C GLN A 114 7.58 14.37 14.67
N GLU A 115 7.60 13.12 14.21
CA GLU A 115 7.59 11.92 15.06
C GLU A 115 8.84 11.86 15.96
N LYS A 116 10.03 12.16 15.43
CA LYS A 116 11.28 12.20 16.19
C LYS A 116 11.23 13.22 17.33
N PHE A 117 10.86 14.46 17.04
CA PHE A 117 10.82 15.53 18.06
C PHE A 117 9.77 15.27 19.13
N PHE A 118 8.62 14.71 18.75
CA PHE A 118 7.59 14.34 19.72
C PHE A 118 8.05 13.15 20.59
N ASN A 119 8.54 12.07 19.97
CA ASN A 119 8.89 10.86 20.70
C ASN A 119 10.13 11.04 21.59
N GLU A 120 11.18 11.69 21.09
CA GLU A 120 12.45 11.82 21.80
C GLU A 120 12.50 13.01 22.77
N TYR A 121 11.85 14.13 22.41
CA TYR A 121 11.97 15.39 23.17
C TYR A 121 10.65 15.90 23.73
N GLN A 122 9.52 15.24 23.43
CA GLN A 122 8.17 15.70 23.79
C GLN A 122 7.86 17.11 23.23
N ILE A 123 8.49 17.48 22.13
CA ILE A 123 8.27 18.75 21.43
C ILE A 123 7.25 18.54 20.32
N SER A 124 6.12 19.23 20.41
CA SER A 124 5.08 19.19 19.38
C SER A 124 5.36 20.23 18.30
N ILE A 125 5.56 19.76 17.07
CA ILE A 125 5.67 20.58 15.86
C ILE A 125 4.75 20.01 14.79
N ASN A 126 4.23 20.86 13.93
CA ASN A 126 3.45 20.44 12.76
C ASN A 126 3.98 21.13 11.49
N PRO A 127 4.93 20.49 10.79
CA PRO A 127 5.49 21.03 9.55
C PRO A 127 4.48 21.28 8.42
N PHE A 128 3.29 20.70 8.50
CA PHE A 128 2.25 20.82 7.48
C PHE A 128 1.35 22.03 7.68
N ASN A 129 1.11 22.44 8.92
CA ASN A 129 0.14 23.48 9.26
C ASN A 129 0.77 24.70 9.92
N ASP A 130 1.79 24.52 10.75
CA ASP A 130 2.36 25.61 11.53
C ASP A 130 2.94 26.71 10.62
N LEU A 131 2.81 27.95 11.07
CA LEU A 131 3.15 29.13 10.27
C LEU A 131 4.67 29.24 10.02
N CYS A 132 5.50 28.88 11.01
CA CYS A 132 6.97 28.91 10.87
C CYS A 132 7.47 28.02 9.72
N PHE A 133 6.74 26.96 9.36
CA PHE A 133 7.06 26.05 8.25
C PHE A 133 6.51 26.49 6.88
N LYS A 134 5.82 27.64 6.79
CA LYS A 134 5.26 28.14 5.52
C LYS A 134 6.36 28.32 4.46
N LYS A 135 7.53 28.83 4.85
CA LYS A 135 8.67 29.00 3.93
C LYS A 135 9.20 27.66 3.42
N ALA A 136 9.34 26.65 4.28
CA ALA A 136 9.74 25.30 3.89
C ALA A 136 8.76 24.67 2.88
N ARG A 137 7.44 24.79 3.13
CA ARG A 137 6.40 24.33 2.21
C ARG A 137 6.49 25.06 0.85
N ASN A 138 6.69 26.38 0.88
CA ASN A 138 6.85 27.18 -0.33
C ASN A 138 8.11 26.79 -1.12
N ALA A 139 9.23 26.49 -0.46
CA ALA A 139 10.45 26.04 -1.12
C ALA A 139 10.24 24.72 -1.85
N ARG A 140 9.58 23.74 -1.20
CA ARG A 140 9.16 22.48 -1.84
C ARG A 140 8.32 22.75 -3.07
N ASP A 141 7.29 23.58 -2.95
CA ASP A 141 6.37 23.84 -4.07
C ASP A 141 7.03 24.69 -5.19
N SER A 142 8.01 25.53 -4.86
CA SER A 142 8.85 26.21 -5.85
C SER A 142 9.71 25.22 -6.64
N LYS A 143 10.49 24.39 -5.94
CA LYS A 143 11.34 23.38 -6.58
C LYS A 143 10.53 22.42 -7.45
N ARG A 144 9.33 22.05 -7.00
CA ARG A 144 8.40 21.23 -7.80
C ARG A 144 7.98 21.93 -9.09
N ARG A 145 7.61 23.21 -9.05
CA ARG A 145 7.23 23.97 -10.25
C ARG A 145 8.40 24.09 -11.23
N GLU A 146 9.61 24.33 -10.74
CA GLU A 146 10.84 24.36 -11.56
C GLU A 146 11.06 23.02 -12.28
N LEU A 147 10.98 21.91 -11.54
CA LEU A 147 11.12 20.57 -12.12
C LEU A 147 9.96 20.23 -13.08
N GLN A 148 8.74 20.70 -12.79
CA GLN A 148 7.58 20.42 -13.62
C GLN A 148 7.63 21.14 -14.99
N ALA A 149 8.42 22.21 -15.11
CA ALA A 149 8.71 22.86 -16.38
C ALA A 149 9.60 22.00 -17.31
N GLN A 150 10.33 21.02 -16.76
CA GLN A 150 11.18 20.09 -17.51
C GLN A 150 10.40 18.84 -17.91
N ALA A 151 10.45 18.47 -19.19
CA ALA A 151 9.63 17.40 -19.76
C ALA A 151 9.94 16.00 -19.18
N ASP A 152 11.19 15.75 -18.79
CA ASP A 152 11.67 14.48 -18.21
C ASP A 152 11.43 14.38 -16.70
N LYS A 153 11.24 15.52 -16.01
CA LYS A 153 11.04 15.58 -14.56
C LYS A 153 9.58 15.72 -14.14
N ARG A 154 8.71 16.20 -15.02
CA ARG A 154 7.27 16.27 -14.77
C ARG A 154 6.65 14.88 -14.67
N LYS A 155 5.60 14.74 -13.86
CA LYS A 155 4.78 13.53 -13.85
C LYS A 155 4.04 13.42 -15.18
N VAL A 156 4.29 12.34 -15.92
CA VAL A 156 3.55 11.99 -17.12
C VAL A 156 2.80 10.70 -16.83
N SER A 157 1.53 10.62 -17.26
CA SER A 157 0.79 9.37 -17.21
C SER A 157 1.43 8.35 -18.14
N SER A 158 1.38 7.07 -17.78
CA SER A 158 1.79 6.01 -18.69
C SER A 158 0.96 6.10 -19.98
N VAL A 159 1.63 5.99 -21.12
CA VAL A 159 0.95 5.88 -22.41
C VAL A 159 0.34 4.47 -22.48
N ALA A 160 -0.89 4.37 -23.00
CA ALA A 160 -1.53 3.09 -23.23
C ALA A 160 -0.71 2.27 -24.25
N LEU A 161 -0.72 0.95 -24.10
CA LEU A 161 -0.09 0.08 -25.08
C LEU A 161 -0.78 0.23 -26.43
N THR A 162 -0.01 0.17 -27.51
CA THR A 162 -0.57 0.09 -28.86
C THR A 162 -1.07 -1.34 -29.13
N GLU A 163 -1.95 -1.50 -30.13
CA GLU A 163 -2.43 -2.83 -30.54
C GLU A 163 -1.26 -3.74 -30.95
N GLU A 164 -0.23 -3.18 -31.58
CA GLU A 164 0.98 -3.91 -31.97
C GLU A 164 1.77 -4.42 -30.76
N GLU A 165 1.89 -3.60 -29.71
CA GLU A 165 2.51 -4.01 -28.44
C GLU A 165 1.68 -5.08 -27.73
N LEU A 166 0.34 -4.95 -27.76
CA LEU A 166 -0.56 -5.96 -27.22
C LEU A 166 -0.44 -7.29 -27.97
N MET A 167 -0.32 -7.25 -29.30
CA MET A 167 -0.11 -8.44 -30.13
C MET A 167 1.26 -9.11 -29.84
N LYS A 168 2.30 -8.31 -29.58
CA LYS A 168 3.58 -8.85 -29.11
C LYS A 168 3.44 -9.57 -27.77
N ILE A 169 2.71 -8.99 -26.81
CA ILE A 169 2.44 -9.63 -25.51
C ILE A 169 1.65 -10.93 -25.69
N LYS A 170 0.63 -10.94 -26.55
CA LYS A 170 -0.13 -12.15 -26.91
C LYS A 170 0.78 -13.26 -27.43
N ASN A 171 1.77 -12.91 -28.24
CA ASN A 171 2.64 -13.89 -28.90
C ASN A 171 3.90 -14.24 -28.08
N LEU A 172 4.19 -13.51 -27.00
CA LEU A 172 5.40 -13.70 -26.17
C LEU A 172 5.38 -15.02 -25.38
N TYR A 173 4.20 -15.49 -25.00
CA TYR A 173 4.03 -16.66 -24.14
C TYR A 173 3.42 -17.83 -24.92
N LEU A 174 4.12 -18.98 -24.88
CA LEU A 174 3.68 -20.23 -25.50
C LEU A 174 2.49 -20.82 -24.75
N GLU A 175 1.45 -21.23 -25.46
CA GLU A 175 0.25 -21.87 -24.88
C GLU A 175 0.44 -23.37 -24.64
N GLU A 176 1.52 -23.94 -25.15
CA GLU A 176 1.79 -25.38 -25.14
C GLU A 176 2.13 -25.94 -23.77
N ASN A 177 2.45 -25.08 -22.79
CA ASN A 177 2.64 -25.49 -21.40
C ASN A 177 1.82 -24.63 -20.43
N PRO A 178 1.42 -25.19 -19.27
CA PRO A 178 0.57 -24.50 -18.29
C PRO A 178 1.13 -23.16 -17.82
N ASP A 179 2.45 -23.06 -17.64
CA ASP A 179 3.13 -21.84 -17.17
C ASP A 179 3.02 -20.70 -18.18
N GLY A 180 3.20 -21.00 -19.46
CA GLY A 180 3.08 -20.04 -20.54
C GLY A 180 1.63 -19.59 -20.73
N LEU A 181 0.67 -20.52 -20.64
CA LEU A 181 -0.76 -20.18 -20.67
C LEU A 181 -1.17 -19.30 -19.48
N GLN A 182 -0.70 -19.60 -18.26
CA GLN A 182 -0.98 -18.79 -17.06
C GLN A 182 -0.42 -17.37 -17.19
N LYS A 183 0.83 -17.24 -17.67
CA LYS A 183 1.45 -15.92 -17.92
C LYS A 183 0.68 -15.15 -18.99
N LYS A 184 0.34 -15.80 -20.11
CA LYS A 184 -0.45 -15.18 -21.20
C LYS A 184 -1.79 -14.65 -20.68
N PHE A 185 -2.53 -15.47 -19.94
CA PHE A 185 -3.79 -15.08 -19.32
C PHE A 185 -3.60 -13.89 -18.36
N PHE A 186 -2.58 -13.93 -17.48
CA PHE A 186 -2.31 -12.85 -16.56
C PHE A 186 -2.11 -11.51 -17.27
N PHE A 187 -1.28 -11.47 -18.31
CA PHE A 187 -1.00 -10.22 -19.03
C PHE A 187 -2.23 -9.70 -19.78
N LEU A 188 -2.99 -10.59 -20.42
CA LEU A 188 -4.22 -10.22 -21.12
C LEU A 188 -5.28 -9.70 -20.15
N ALA A 189 -5.58 -10.45 -19.10
CA ALA A 189 -6.57 -10.04 -18.09
C ALA A 189 -6.15 -8.75 -17.39
N SER A 190 -4.85 -8.59 -17.08
CA SER A 190 -4.35 -7.37 -16.45
C SER A 190 -4.50 -6.14 -17.34
N TYR A 191 -4.34 -6.30 -18.65
CA TYR A 191 -4.56 -5.23 -19.61
C TYR A 191 -6.06 -4.88 -19.72
N GLU A 192 -6.90 -5.86 -20.04
CA GLU A 192 -8.35 -5.65 -20.28
C GLU A 192 -9.08 -5.12 -19.05
N LEU A 193 -8.67 -5.55 -17.85
CA LEU A 193 -9.30 -5.17 -16.59
C LEU A 193 -8.57 -4.03 -15.87
N ALA A 194 -7.49 -3.51 -16.45
CA ALA A 194 -6.58 -2.54 -15.83
C ALA A 194 -6.16 -2.95 -14.41
N TRP A 195 -5.89 -4.26 -14.19
CA TRP A 195 -5.56 -4.78 -12.87
C TRP A 195 -4.29 -4.15 -12.33
N ARG A 196 -4.32 -3.77 -11.05
CA ARG A 196 -3.10 -3.39 -10.35
C ARG A 196 -2.29 -4.64 -10.04
N GLY A 197 -0.97 -4.56 -10.14
CA GLY A 197 -0.09 -5.75 -10.04
C GLY A 197 -0.32 -6.62 -8.78
N GLY A 198 -0.67 -6.03 -7.64
CA GLY A 198 -1.01 -6.77 -6.44
C GLY A 198 -2.35 -7.52 -6.50
N GLU A 199 -3.35 -6.97 -7.18
CA GLU A 199 -4.67 -7.58 -7.36
C GLU A 199 -4.56 -8.82 -8.27
N ALA A 200 -3.88 -8.66 -9.39
CA ALA A 200 -3.67 -9.74 -10.36
C ALA A 200 -2.83 -10.89 -9.77
N THR A 201 -1.80 -10.58 -8.96
CA THR A 201 -0.94 -11.60 -8.34
C THR A 201 -1.70 -12.44 -7.31
N ASN A 202 -2.58 -11.82 -6.52
CA ASN A 202 -3.38 -12.53 -5.52
C ASN A 202 -4.35 -13.54 -6.16
N CYS A 203 -4.89 -13.23 -7.34
CA CYS A 203 -5.73 -14.18 -8.09
C CYS A 203 -4.96 -15.42 -8.58
N LEU A 204 -3.65 -15.30 -8.82
CA LEU A 204 -2.80 -16.43 -9.21
C LEU A 204 -2.37 -17.29 -8.00
N ILE A 205 -2.20 -16.69 -6.83
CA ILE A 205 -1.78 -17.39 -5.60
C ILE A 205 -2.93 -18.16 -4.95
N MET A 206 -4.17 -17.67 -5.07
CA MET A 206 -5.36 -18.29 -4.46
C MET A 206 -5.73 -19.69 -4.99
N ARG A 207 -4.96 -20.29 -5.90
CA ARG A 207 -5.24 -21.61 -6.51
C ARG A 207 -4.04 -22.56 -6.61
N GLN A 208 -3.17 -22.57 -5.60
CA GLN A 208 -2.33 -23.75 -5.33
C GLN A 208 -3.05 -24.81 -4.46
N THR A 209 -4.26 -24.55 -3.97
CA THR A 209 -5.20 -25.62 -3.60
C THR A 209 -5.77 -26.20 -4.88
N THR A 210 -5.31 -27.41 -5.22
CA THR A 210 -5.85 -28.37 -6.18
C THR A 210 -7.18 -27.97 -6.82
N MET A 211 -7.13 -27.55 -8.09
CA MET A 211 -8.33 -27.51 -8.94
C MET A 211 -8.60 -28.92 -9.46
N GLU A 212 -9.24 -29.74 -8.65
CA GLU A 212 -9.51 -31.15 -8.98
C GLU A 212 -10.67 -31.34 -9.96
N LYS A 213 -11.47 -30.30 -10.27
CA LYS A 213 -12.67 -30.43 -11.12
C LYS A 213 -12.90 -29.24 -12.04
N GLU A 214 -13.30 -29.53 -13.27
CA GLU A 214 -13.66 -28.58 -14.35
C GLU A 214 -14.73 -27.55 -13.91
N GLN A 215 -15.58 -27.93 -12.95
CA GLN A 215 -16.58 -27.06 -12.30
C GLN A 215 -15.97 -25.83 -11.61
N ASP A 216 -14.74 -25.93 -11.09
CA ASP A 216 -14.08 -24.84 -10.36
C ASP A 216 -13.46 -23.81 -11.31
N VAL A 217 -13.04 -24.22 -12.51
CA VAL A 217 -12.59 -23.28 -13.54
C VAL A 217 -13.77 -22.42 -14.01
N LEU A 218 -14.91 -23.06 -14.27
CA LEU A 218 -16.15 -22.37 -14.67
C LEU A 218 -16.72 -21.46 -13.58
N SER A 219 -16.62 -21.83 -12.30
CA SER A 219 -17.04 -20.96 -11.19
C SER A 219 -16.09 -19.75 -11.02
N THR A 220 -14.79 -19.97 -11.22
CA THR A 220 -13.72 -19.00 -11.51
C THR A 220 -14.13 -17.93 -12.51
N ILE A 221 -14.34 -18.39 -13.72
CA ILE A 221 -14.66 -17.55 -14.86
C ILE A 221 -16.00 -16.84 -14.63
N ARG A 222 -17.03 -17.54 -14.12
CA ARG A 222 -18.32 -16.91 -13.77
C ARG A 222 -18.19 -15.84 -12.70
N PHE A 223 -17.32 -16.00 -11.70
CA PHE A 223 -17.06 -14.95 -10.71
C PHE A 223 -16.41 -13.72 -11.35
N LEU A 224 -15.44 -13.92 -12.25
CA LEU A 224 -14.76 -12.84 -12.98
C LEU A 224 -15.72 -12.10 -13.94
N VAL A 225 -16.55 -12.85 -14.69
CA VAL A 225 -17.60 -12.31 -15.59
C VAL A 225 -18.72 -11.61 -14.81
N LYS A 226 -19.02 -12.04 -13.57
CA LYS A 226 -20.06 -11.40 -12.73
C LYS A 226 -19.60 -10.05 -12.17
N GLN A 227 -18.29 -9.85 -11.97
CA GLN A 227 -17.71 -8.58 -11.51
C GLN A 227 -17.53 -7.57 -12.66
N HIS A 228 -17.30 -8.05 -13.89
CA HIS A 228 -17.12 -7.22 -15.08
C HIS A 228 -18.07 -7.70 -16.18
N ARG A 229 -19.19 -6.98 -16.38
CA ARG A 229 -20.36 -7.40 -17.17
C ARG A 229 -20.13 -7.74 -18.66
N GLU A 230 -18.90 -7.65 -19.18
CA GLU A 230 -18.61 -7.82 -20.62
C GLU A 230 -17.31 -8.59 -20.89
N VAL A 231 -17.03 -9.68 -20.17
CA VAL A 231 -15.91 -10.57 -20.54
C VAL A 231 -16.44 -11.80 -21.28
N ILE A 232 -16.32 -11.80 -22.61
CA ILE A 232 -16.59 -12.98 -23.46
C ILE A 232 -15.26 -13.75 -23.61
N ILE A 233 -15.11 -14.86 -22.87
CA ILE A 233 -14.01 -15.81 -23.08
C ILE A 233 -14.52 -16.93 -23.98
N VAL A 234 -14.09 -16.98 -25.24
CA VAL A 234 -14.36 -18.10 -26.14
C VAL A 234 -13.25 -19.13 -25.97
N TRP A 235 -13.60 -20.32 -25.47
CA TRP A 235 -12.72 -21.48 -25.45
C TRP A 235 -13.14 -22.43 -26.58
N LYS A 236 -12.20 -22.78 -27.47
CA LYS A 236 -12.37 -23.85 -28.45
C LYS A 236 -11.55 -25.03 -27.97
N ILE A 237 -12.22 -26.01 -27.35
CA ILE A 237 -11.58 -27.28 -27.01
C ILE A 237 -11.38 -28.03 -28.33
N ALA A 238 -10.13 -28.19 -28.75
CA ALA A 238 -9.79 -29.18 -29.77
C ALA A 238 -9.77 -30.54 -29.08
N SER A 239 -10.90 -31.23 -29.09
CA SER A 239 -10.96 -32.66 -28.77
C SER A 239 -10.82 -33.43 -30.07
N GLY A 240 -9.73 -34.21 -30.18
CA GLY A 240 -9.66 -35.34 -31.11
C GLY A 240 -10.61 -36.45 -30.70
#